data_AF-A0A8C5JUU7-F1
#
_entry.id   AF-A0A8C5JUU7-F1
#
_cell.length_a   1.000
_cell.length_b   1.000
_cell.length_c   1.000
_cell.angle_alpha   90.00
_cell.angle_beta   90.00
_cell.angle_gamma   90.00
#
_symmetry.space_group_name_H-M   'P 1'
#
loop_
_entity.id
_entity.type
_entity.pdbx_description
1 polymer ?
#
loop_
_entity_poly.entity_id
_entity_poly.type
_entity_poly.pdbx_seq_one_letter_code
_entity_poly.pdbx_strand_id
1 'polypeptide(L)'
;MSGLRVAFPDTRKTYCFDAFPSIDKISKVTSPVLVIHGTEDEVIDFSHGLAMYERCPRAVEPLWVEGAGHNDIELYAQYLERLKQFISHELPNS
;
A
#
# COMPACT_ATOMS: atom_id res chain seq x y z
N MET A 1 -5.28 -3.95 -1.34
CA MET A 1 -4.95 -5.39 -1.26
C MET A 1 -6.17 -6.22 -0.86
N SER A 2 -6.40 -7.35 -1.54
CA SER A 2 -7.35 -8.43 -1.20
C SER A 2 -6.67 -9.76 -1.45
N GLY A 3 -6.67 -10.68 -0.49
CA GLY A 3 -5.90 -11.93 -0.58
C GLY A 3 -6.40 -12.83 -1.70
N LEU A 4 -7.73 -12.89 -1.87
CA LEU A 4 -8.34 -13.61 -2.99
C LEU A 4 -8.02 -12.97 -4.34
N ARG A 5 -7.89 -11.64 -4.42
CA ARG A 5 -7.48 -10.96 -5.66
C ARG A 5 -6.00 -11.18 -6.00
N VAL A 6 -5.15 -11.42 -5.00
CA VAL A 6 -3.76 -11.84 -5.23
C VAL A 6 -3.71 -13.25 -5.81
N ALA A 7 -4.42 -14.20 -5.19
CA ALA A 7 -4.43 -15.59 -5.64
C ALA A 7 -5.24 -15.81 -6.94
N PHE A 8 -6.28 -15.02 -7.14
CA PHE A 8 -7.24 -15.12 -8.24
C PHE A 8 -7.59 -13.71 -8.78
N PRO A 9 -6.79 -13.14 -9.70
CA PRO A 9 -6.89 -11.74 -10.15
C PRO A 9 -8.26 -11.33 -10.70
N ASP A 10 -8.99 -12.25 -11.34
CA ASP A 10 -10.33 -11.98 -11.89
C ASP A 10 -11.43 -11.83 -10.82
N THR A 11 -11.10 -12.03 -9.55
CA THR A 11 -12.06 -11.96 -8.44
C THR A 11 -12.55 -10.53 -8.21
N ARG A 12 -13.78 -10.24 -8.62
CA ARG A 12 -14.37 -8.90 -8.45
C ARG A 12 -14.99 -8.67 -7.07
N LYS A 13 -15.44 -9.73 -6.40
CA LYS A 13 -16.13 -9.65 -5.10
C LYS A 13 -15.20 -10.00 -3.94
N THR A 14 -15.28 -9.25 -2.86
CA THR A 14 -14.68 -9.64 -1.59
C THR A 14 -15.61 -10.62 -0.89
N TYR A 15 -15.12 -11.81 -0.57
CA TYR A 15 -15.87 -12.84 0.17
C TYR A 15 -15.55 -12.78 1.67
N CYS A 16 -16.44 -13.32 2.52
CA CYS A 16 -16.25 -13.32 3.97
C CYS A 16 -15.04 -14.14 4.45
N PHE A 17 -14.52 -15.03 3.60
CA PHE A 17 -13.32 -15.83 3.83
C PHE A 17 -12.07 -15.26 3.15
N ASP A 18 -12.13 -14.05 2.59
CA ASP A 18 -10.91 -13.33 2.22
C ASP A 18 -10.16 -12.97 3.51
N ALA A 19 -8.95 -13.51 3.66
CA ALA A 19 -8.12 -13.27 4.84
C ALA A 19 -7.65 -11.79 4.94
N PHE A 20 -7.55 -11.10 3.80
CA PHE A 20 -6.96 -9.76 3.71
C PHE A 20 -7.84 -8.76 2.95
N PRO A 21 -9.08 -8.47 3.36
CA PRO A 21 -9.97 -7.54 2.65
C PRO A 21 -9.60 -6.08 2.94
N SER A 22 -8.31 -5.75 2.88
CA SER A 22 -7.76 -4.44 3.25
C SER A 22 -8.31 -3.34 2.36
N ILE A 23 -8.58 -3.63 1.09
CA ILE A 23 -9.15 -2.68 0.13
C ILE A 23 -10.56 -2.22 0.49
N ASP A 24 -11.35 -3.03 1.20
CA ASP A 24 -12.68 -2.64 1.68
C ASP A 24 -12.60 -1.93 3.04
N LYS A 25 -11.54 -2.18 3.80
CA LYS A 25 -11.29 -1.59 5.12
C LYS A 25 -10.63 -0.21 5.04
N ILE A 26 -9.85 0.07 3.99
CA ILE A 26 -9.01 1.28 3.90
C ILE A 26 -9.82 2.58 3.95
N SER A 27 -11.05 2.57 3.43
CA SER A 27 -11.98 3.70 3.48
C SER A 27 -12.38 4.11 4.90
N LYS A 28 -12.20 3.22 5.88
CA LYS A 28 -12.55 3.46 7.30
C LYS A 28 -11.36 3.94 8.13
N VAL A 29 -10.16 3.99 7.54
CA VAL A 29 -8.96 4.45 8.25
C VAL A 29 -8.98 5.97 8.33
N THR A 30 -8.98 6.50 9.55
CA THR A 30 -9.04 7.95 9.83
C THR A 30 -7.68 8.57 10.11
N SER A 31 -6.65 7.76 10.36
CA SER A 31 -5.27 8.23 10.53
C SER A 31 -4.60 8.48 9.17
N PRO A 32 -3.58 9.34 9.08
CA PRO A 32 -2.75 9.43 7.89
C PRO A 32 -2.17 8.08 7.49
N VAL A 33 -2.16 7.80 6.19
CA VAL A 33 -1.67 6.55 5.63
C VAL A 33 -0.61 6.85 4.57
N LEU A 34 0.60 6.38 4.80
CA LEU A 34 1.64 6.31 3.79
C LEU A 34 1.57 4.95 3.10
N VAL A 35 1.51 4.95 1.77
CA VAL A 35 1.68 3.75 0.94
C VAL A 35 3.08 3.78 0.34
N ILE A 36 3.84 2.71 0.55
CA ILE A 36 5.13 2.46 -0.10
C ILE A 36 5.01 1.16 -0.88
N HIS A 37 5.37 1.15 -2.17
CA HIS A 37 5.25 -0.03 -3.02
C HIS A 37 6.32 -0.05 -4.12
N GLY A 38 6.89 -1.21 -4.44
CA GLY A 38 7.86 -1.40 -5.51
C GLY A 38 7.19 -1.58 -6.86
N THR A 39 7.65 -0.91 -7.91
CA THR A 39 6.96 -0.96 -9.22
C THR A 39 7.07 -2.30 -9.93
N GLU A 40 8.05 -3.12 -9.54
CA GLU A 40 8.32 -4.45 -10.11
C GLU A 40 8.00 -5.57 -9.12
N ASP A 41 7.15 -5.32 -8.12
CA ASP A 41 6.70 -6.33 -7.15
C ASP A 41 6.00 -7.51 -7.87
N GLU A 42 6.69 -8.64 -7.85
CA GLU A 42 6.32 -9.87 -8.53
C GLU A 42 5.31 -10.73 -7.74
N VAL A 43 5.11 -10.42 -6.46
CA VAL A 43 4.21 -11.15 -5.56
C VAL A 43 2.88 -10.42 -5.43
N ILE A 44 2.92 -9.10 -5.29
CA ILE A 44 1.77 -8.21 -5.13
C ILE A 44 1.89 -7.09 -6.17
N ASP A 45 1.18 -7.24 -7.28
CA ASP A 45 1.18 -6.28 -8.39
C ASP A 45 0.99 -4.82 -7.91
N PHE A 46 1.73 -3.90 -8.53
CA PHE A 46 1.73 -2.47 -8.22
C PHE A 46 0.34 -1.84 -8.15
N SER A 47 -0.62 -2.31 -8.96
CA SER A 47 -2.00 -1.83 -8.95
C SER A 47 -2.67 -1.97 -7.57
N HIS A 48 -2.24 -2.92 -6.74
CA HIS A 48 -2.77 -3.08 -5.39
C HIS A 48 -2.36 -1.93 -4.48
N GLY A 49 -1.12 -1.43 -4.60
CA GLY A 49 -0.63 -0.25 -3.88
C GLY A 49 -1.35 1.02 -4.34
N LEU A 50 -1.44 1.22 -5.65
CA LEU A 50 -2.16 2.34 -6.25
C LEU A 50 -3.63 2.38 -5.80
N ALA A 51 -4.33 1.24 -5.88
CA ALA A 51 -5.73 1.16 -5.50
C ALA A 51 -5.97 1.40 -3.99
N MET A 52 -4.99 1.11 -3.13
CA MET A 52 -5.07 1.43 -1.70
C MET A 52 -4.90 2.94 -1.48
N TYR A 53 -3.93 3.55 -2.16
CA TYR A 53 -3.70 4.99 -2.12
C TYR A 53 -4.95 5.77 -2.56
N GLU A 54 -5.50 5.45 -3.73
CA GLU A 54 -6.68 6.13 -4.29
C GLU A 54 -7.94 6.01 -3.43
N ARG A 55 -8.10 4.88 -2.72
CA ARG A 55 -9.28 4.63 -1.87
C ARG A 55 -9.12 5.11 -0.42
N CYS A 56 -7.92 5.54 -0.02
CA CYS A 56 -7.67 5.96 1.35
C CYS A 56 -8.02 7.46 1.53
N PRO A 57 -8.97 7.82 2.41
CA PRO A 57 -9.38 9.22 2.60
C PRO A 57 -8.30 10.12 3.18
N ARG A 58 -7.31 9.54 3.86
CA ARG A 58 -6.22 10.21 4.57
C ARG A 58 -4.86 9.78 4.04
N ALA A 59 -4.78 9.40 2.76
CA ALA A 59 -3.51 9.12 2.12
C ALA A 59 -2.62 10.37 2.14
N VAL A 60 -1.38 10.21 2.57
CA VAL A 60 -0.31 11.19 2.32
C VAL A 60 0.42 10.82 1.04
N GLU A 61 1.34 11.68 0.58
CA GLU A 61 2.10 11.44 -0.64
C GLU A 61 2.75 10.05 -0.63
N PRO A 62 2.47 9.18 -1.61
CA PRO A 62 2.99 7.82 -1.58
C PRO A 62 4.48 7.79 -1.95
N LEU A 63 5.11 6.63 -1.82
CA LEU A 63 6.42 6.36 -2.41
C LEU A 63 6.32 5.13 -3.31
N TRP A 64 6.51 5.36 -4.60
CA TRP A 64 6.66 4.31 -5.59
C TRP A 64 8.14 4.11 -5.87
N VAL A 65 8.67 2.95 -5.51
CA VAL A 65 10.09 2.64 -5.65
C VAL A 65 10.30 1.99 -7.01
N GLU A 66 10.75 2.78 -7.98
CA GLU A 66 11.04 2.29 -9.33
C GLU A 66 12.10 1.17 -9.29
N GLY A 67 11.80 0.05 -9.94
CA GLY A 67 12.68 -1.12 -10.05
C GLY A 67 12.71 -2.03 -8.82
N ALA A 68 12.06 -1.68 -7.71
CA ALA A 68 11.99 -2.55 -6.54
C ALA A 68 10.92 -3.64 -6.70
N GLY A 69 11.28 -4.84 -6.25
CA GLY A 69 10.40 -5.99 -6.12
C GLY A 69 9.82 -6.13 -4.70
N HIS A 70 9.30 -7.31 -4.39
CA HIS A 70 8.60 -7.55 -3.12
C HIS A 70 9.52 -7.53 -1.88
N ASN A 71 10.77 -7.96 -2.04
CA ASN A 71 11.68 -8.31 -0.94
C ASN A 71 12.98 -7.49 -0.91
N ASP A 72 13.04 -6.38 -1.66
CA ASP A 72 14.26 -5.56 -1.76
C ASP A 72 14.02 -4.07 -1.55
N ILE A 73 12.77 -3.66 -1.28
CA ILE A 73 12.37 -2.25 -1.22
C ILE A 73 13.12 -1.48 -0.13
N GLU A 74 13.44 -2.13 0.99
CA GLU A 74 14.21 -1.56 2.09
C GLU A 74 15.68 -1.29 1.76
N LEU A 75 16.20 -1.88 0.67
CA LEU A 75 17.57 -1.65 0.19
C LEU A 75 17.70 -0.28 -0.50
N TYR A 76 16.58 0.34 -0.88
CA TYR A 76 16.56 1.64 -1.53
C TYR A 76 16.54 2.76 -0.48
N ALA A 77 17.49 3.70 -0.56
CA ALA A 77 17.65 4.78 0.43
C ALA A 77 16.36 5.60 0.64
N GLN A 78 15.60 5.82 -0.44
CA GLN A 78 14.34 6.55 -0.43
C GLN A 78 13.28 5.94 0.50
N TYR A 79 13.31 4.63 0.76
CA TYR A 79 12.42 3.97 1.72
C TYR A 79 12.56 4.59 3.11
N LEU A 80 13.79 4.65 3.64
CA LEU A 80 14.05 5.20 4.97
C LEU A 80 13.83 6.72 5.03
N GLU A 81 14.15 7.44 3.97
CA GLU A 81 13.94 8.89 3.89
C GLU A 81 12.46 9.25 3.94
N ARG A 82 11.64 8.61 3.11
CA ARG A 82 10.18 8.84 3.09
C ARG A 82 9.54 8.43 4.42
N LEU A 83 9.96 7.31 4.99
CA LEU A 83 9.42 6.81 6.26
C LEU A 83 9.73 7.79 7.39
N LYS A 84 10.96 8.32 7.46
CA LYS A 84 11.33 9.36 8.44
C LYS A 84 10.48 10.61 8.26
N GLN A 85 10.29 11.08 7.03
CA GLN A 85 9.43 12.24 6.75
C GLN A 85 8.01 12.03 7.26
N PHE A 86 7.42 10.86 7.01
CA PHE A 86 6.07 10.53 7.48
C PHE A 86 5.96 10.57 9.01
N ILE A 87 6.90 9.90 9.68
CA ILE A 87 6.90 9.82 11.15
C ILE A 87 7.12 11.17 11.80
N SER A 88 8.04 11.98 11.27
CA SER A 88 8.42 13.26 11.88
C SER A 88 7.49 14.42 11.54
N HIS A 89 6.80 14.40 10.39
CA HIS A 89 6.07 15.57 9.91
C HIS A 89 4.61 15.32 9.57
N GLU A 90 4.20 14.10 9.22
CA GLU A 90 2.85 13.83 8.73
C GLU A 90 1.99 13.14 9.80
N LEU A 91 2.58 12.23 10.59
CA LEU A 91 1.91 11.61 11.74
C LEU A 91 1.61 12.57 12.91
N PRO A 92 2.51 13.47 13.33
CA PRO A 92 2.24 14.33 14.50
C PRO A 92 1.16 15.39 14.25
N ASN A 93 0.86 15.68 12.98
CA ASN A 93 -0.10 16.70 12.55
C ASN A 93 -1.50 16.12 12.24
N SER A 94 -1.78 14.91 12.74
CA SER A 94 -2.98 14.11 12.40
C SER A 94 -4.25 14.50 13.12
#